data_AF-A0A353GUJ2-F1
#
_entry.id   AF-A0A353GUJ2-F1
#
_cell.length_a   1.000
_cell.length_b   1.000
_cell.length_c   1.000
_cell.angle_alpha   90.00
_cell.angle_beta   90.00
_cell.angle_gamma   90.00
#
_symmetry.space_group_name_H-M   'P 1'
#
loop_
_entity.id
_entity.type
_entity.pdbx_description
1 polymer ?
#
loop_
_entity_poly.entity_id
_entity_poly.type
_entity_poly.pdbx_seq_one_letter_code
_entity_poly.pdbx_strand_id
1 'polypeptide(L)' 'MFGLGLGNKIVKNLRKDKGFTVAELAARLKIESIEIKRVDQLKLKEVPEPLKSKLVPLFRGDDDHKIPWG' A
#
# COMPACT_ATOMS: atom_id res chain seq x y z
N MET A 1 -12.63 5.28 -14.87
CA MET A 1 -11.97 6.34 -14.08
C MET A 1 -12.22 6.06 -12.60
N PHE A 2 -11.33 5.36 -11.89
CA PHE A 2 -11.64 4.91 -10.52
C PHE A 2 -10.41 5.02 -9.62
N GLY A 3 -10.38 5.97 -8.67
CA GLY A 3 -9.29 6.06 -7.70
C GLY A 3 -9.10 7.37 -6.92
N LEU A 4 -9.97 8.38 -7.04
CA LEU A 4 -9.71 9.73 -6.49
C LEU A 4 -9.57 9.82 -4.95
N GLY A 5 -9.90 8.77 -4.19
CA GLY A 5 -9.80 8.79 -2.71
C GLY A 5 -8.49 8.27 -2.12
N LEU A 6 -7.80 7.34 -2.78
CA LEU A 6 -6.65 6.62 -2.18
C LEU A 6 -5.36 7.44 -2.19
N GLY A 7 -5.14 8.25 -3.23
CA GLY A 7 -3.90 9.03 -3.38
C GLY A 7 -3.67 10.05 -2.27
N ASN A 8 -4.75 10.57 -1.66
CA ASN A 8 -4.66 11.58 -0.60
C ASN A 8 -4.50 10.96 0.80
N LYS A 9 -4.65 9.64 0.95
CA LYS A 9 -4.46 8.92 2.21
C LYS A 9 -2.98 8.66 2.48
N ILE A 10 -2.61 8.67 3.76
CA ILE A 10 -1.26 8.38 4.25
C ILE A 10 -1.02 6.86 4.19
N VAL A 11 0.18 6.44 3.76
CA VAL A 11 0.55 5.02 3.67
C VAL A 11 0.37 4.32 5.02
N LYS A 12 0.73 4.96 6.13
CA LYS A 12 0.46 4.48 7.50
C LYS A 12 -1.00 4.12 7.75
N ASN A 13 -1.93 4.98 7.32
CA ASN A 13 -3.35 4.73 7.52
C ASN A 13 -3.83 3.57 6.65
N LEU A 14 -3.42 3.54 5.37
CA LEU A 14 -3.75 2.45 4.45
C LEU A 14 -3.21 1.09 4.94
N ARG A 15 -1.99 1.08 5.46
CA ARG A 15 -1.35 -0.09 6.05
C ARG A 15 -2.13 -0.58 7.29
N LYS A 16 -2.50 0.32 8.19
CA LYS A 16 -3.30 0.00 9.38
C LYS A 16 -4.71 -0.48 9.04
N ASP A 17 -5.35 0.13 8.06
CA ASP A 17 -6.68 -0.24 7.55
C ASP A 17 -6.69 -1.69 7.03
N LYS A 18 -5.60 -2.11 6.39
CA LYS A 18 -5.38 -3.49 5.93
C LYS A 18 -4.79 -4.43 7.00
N GLY A 19 -4.49 -3.95 8.21
CA GLY A 19 -3.90 -4.77 9.28
C GLY A 19 -2.42 -5.14 9.10
N PHE A 20 -1.70 -4.53 8.16
CA PHE A 20 -0.30 -4.88 7.89
C PHE A 20 0.66 -4.19 8.87
N THR A 21 1.74 -4.87 9.26
CA THR A 21 2.90 -4.22 9.88
C THR A 21 3.85 -3.66 8.82
N VAL A 22 4.77 -2.78 9.23
CA VAL A 22 5.83 -2.26 8.35
C VAL A 22 6.67 -3.40 7.78
N ALA A 23 6.99 -4.40 8.60
CA ALA A 23 7.79 -5.55 8.22
C ALA A 23 7.04 -6.46 7.23
N GLU A 24 5.74 -6.73 7.46
CA GLU A 24 4.94 -7.51 6.51
C GLU A 24 4.77 -6.82 5.16
N LEU A 25 4.52 -5.50 5.18
CA LEU A 25 4.40 -4.74 3.94
C LEU A 25 5.73 -4.73 3.16
N ALA A 26 6.84 -4.59 3.87
CA ALA A 26 8.18 -4.65 3.29
C ALA A 26 8.49 -6.03 2.70
N ALA A 27 8.17 -7.10 3.44
CA ALA A 27 8.37 -8.49 3.00
C ALA A 27 7.52 -8.81 1.76
N ARG A 28 6.26 -8.39 1.73
CA ARG A 28 5.34 -8.60 0.58
C ARG A 28 5.83 -7.88 -0.67
N LEU A 29 6.44 -6.71 -0.49
CA LEU A 29 7.02 -5.90 -1.56
C LEU A 29 8.46 -6.28 -1.91
N LYS A 30 9.06 -7.18 -1.13
CA LYS A 30 10.47 -7.58 -1.19
C LYS A 30 11.43 -6.38 -1.17
N ILE A 31 11.15 -5.43 -0.26
CA ILE A 31 11.99 -4.26 -0.03
C ILE A 31 12.37 -4.18 1.44
N GLU A 32 13.28 -3.27 1.78
CA GLU A 32 13.65 -3.04 3.16
C GLU A 32 12.57 -2.29 3.96
N SER A 33 12.43 -2.67 5.23
CA SER A 33 11.52 -2.02 6.19
C SER A 33 11.78 -0.52 6.34
N ILE A 34 13.02 -0.07 6.11
CA ILE A 34 13.39 1.35 6.19
C ILE A 34 12.73 2.16 5.08
N GLU A 35 12.59 1.60 3.88
CA GLU A 35 11.93 2.25 2.75
C GLU A 35 10.44 2.43 3.04
N ILE A 36 9.80 1.41 3.63
CA ILE A 36 8.42 1.53 4.11
C ILE A 36 8.30 2.58 5.21
N LYS A 37 9.21 2.60 6.20
CA LYS A 37 9.17 3.63 7.27
C LYS A 37 9.29 5.05 6.71
N ARG A 38 10.16 5.26 5.72
CA ARG A 38 10.35 6.56 5.05
C ARG A 38 9.06 7.04 4.38
N VAL A 39 8.34 6.13 3.74
CA VAL A 39 7.08 6.47 3.05
C VAL A 39 5.82 6.32 3.92
N ASP A 40 5.92 5.73 5.11
CA ASP A 40 4.79 5.50 6.03
C ASP A 40 4.12 6.84 6.38
N GLN A 41 4.90 7.91 6.53
CA GLN A 41 4.40 9.26 6.82
C GLN A 41 3.95 10.04 5.57
N LEU A 42 4.23 9.54 4.37
CA LEU A 42 3.87 10.20 3.11
C LEU A 42 2.45 9.81 2.67
N LYS A 43 1.84 10.68 1.87
CA LYS A 43 0.62 10.34 1.14
C LYS A 43 0.94 9.38 0.00
N LEU A 44 0.03 8.47 -0.33
CA LEU A 44 0.21 7.50 -1.41
C LEU A 44 0.55 8.19 -2.76
N LYS A 45 0.03 9.40 -2.99
CA LYS A 45 0.36 10.19 -4.19
C LYS A 45 1.81 10.70 -4.22
N GLU A 46 2.42 10.94 -3.06
CA GLU A 46 3.77 11.49 -2.87
C GLU A 46 4.84 10.40 -2.78
N VAL A 47 4.43 9.13 -2.67
CA VAL A 47 5.35 8.01 -2.74
C VAL A 47 6.02 7.99 -4.13
N PRO A 48 7.36 7.91 -4.21
CA PRO A 48 8.05 7.82 -5.49
C PRO A 48 7.75 6.50 -6.20
N GLU A 49 7.80 6.53 -7.54
CA GLU A 49 7.87 5.31 -8.34
C GLU A 49 9.26 4.67 -8.20
N PRO A 50 9.39 3.33 -8.23
CA PRO A 50 8.35 2.33 -8.53
C PRO A 50 7.52 1.88 -7.31
N LEU A 51 7.82 2.36 -6.10
CA LEU A 51 7.20 1.87 -4.86
C LEU A 51 5.69 2.12 -4.83
N LYS A 52 5.25 3.30 -5.26
CA LYS A 52 3.84 3.66 -5.41
C LYS A 52 3.07 2.65 -6.26
N SER A 53 3.62 2.25 -7.40
CA SER A 53 2.97 1.32 -8.33
C SER A 53 2.73 -0.06 -7.69
N LYS A 54 3.59 -0.49 -6.76
CA LYS A 54 3.39 -1.73 -6.00
C LYS A 54 2.41 -1.58 -4.82
N LEU A 55 2.37 -0.41 -4.18
CA LEU A 55 1.50 -0.13 -3.03
C LEU A 55 0.03 0.11 -3.44
N VAL A 56 -0.19 0.79 -4.55
CA VAL A 56 -1.52 1.11 -5.08
C VAL A 56 -2.42 -0.14 -5.19
N PRO A 57 -2.03 -1.24 -5.85
CA PRO A 57 -2.88 -2.43 -5.97
C PRO A 57 -3.14 -3.12 -4.62
N LEU A 58 -2.16 -3.14 -3.71
CA LEU A 58 -2.31 -3.70 -2.35
C LEU A 58 -3.38 -2.95 -1.53
N PHE A 59 -3.39 -1.61 -1.62
CA PHE A 59 -4.35 -0.79 -0.87
C PHE A 59 -5.68 -0.63 -1.57
N ARG A 60 -5.72 -0.70 -2.90
CA ARG A 60 -6.95 -0.63 -3.69
C ARG A 60 -7.85 -1.84 -3.49
N GLY A 61 -7.27 -2.98 -3.08
CA GLY A 61 -8.01 -4.24 -3.00
C GLY A 61 -8.12 -4.96 -4.34
N ASP A 62 -7.25 -4.66 -5.31
CA ASP A 62 -7.16 -5.42 -6.56
C ASP A 62 -6.81 -6.91 -6.27
N ASP A 63 -6.06 -7.16 -5.20
CA ASP A 63 -5.71 -8.50 -4.68
C ASP A 63 -6.88 -9.20 -3.95
N ASP A 64 -7.96 -8.48 -3.61
CA ASP A 64 -9.13 -9.00 -2.89
C ASP A 64 -10.12 -9.72 -3.83
N HIS A 65 -9.95 -9.59 -5.16
CA HIS A 65 -10.77 -10.28 -6.16
C HIS A 65 -10.36 -11.74 -6.41
N LYS A 66 -9.66 -12.38 -5.46
CA LYS A 66 -9.37 -13.83 -5.46
C LYS A 66 -10.02 -14.58 -4.29
N ILE A 67 -11.20 -14.14 -3.85
CA ILE A 67 -12.12 -15.04 -3.14
C ILE A 67 -13.07 -15.62 -4.19
N PRO A 68 -12.85 -16.85 -4.70
CA PRO A 68 -13.93 -17.54 -5.38
C PRO A 68 -14.98 -17.81 -4.32
N TRP A 69 -16.16 -17.22 -4.47
CA TRP A 69 -17.34 -17.68 -3.74
C TRP A 69 -17.63 -19.09 -4.25
N GLY A 70 -17.07 -20.09 -3.57
CA GLY A 70 -17.35 -21.51 -3.74
C GLY A 70 -18.22 -21.98 -2.58
#